data_AF-A0A0A9X4D7-F1
#
_entry.id   AF-A0A0A9X4D7-F1
#
_cell.length_a   1.000
_cell.length_b   1.000
_cell.length_c   1.000
_cell.angle_alpha   90.00
_cell.angle_beta   90.00
_cell.angle_gamma   90.00
#
_symmetry.space_group_name_H-M   'P 1'
#
loop_
_entity.id
_entity.type
_entity.pdbx_description
1 polymer ?
#
loop_
_entity_poly.entity_id
_entity_poly.type
_entity_poly.pdbx_seq_one_letter_code
_entity_poly.pdbx_strand_id
1 'polypeptide(L)'
;METIVVMSCCKFSISFEKKIIPIHEGETVSLRRALQGEYASKNNGLFDYPRHIEERKLSRNHAEMTCINSKVYLRAINRNTFINSSRVPPGHNGSAIKTGDTIFLGGGISKNMYETVIILVTIFSSTDEDYKYFCQLEEEYPFFCYFPGSPSLLTIKTEHLFSITMDRLKVLRHLSRFGEDELNSPETIQMVTESLKTRCYVDLLREESFYSDFKKRYEFMKDDHISQFILMIAFCRNKHMRYWFINQERKLFIVRWFKMFPQEQNDFLAKYKMDYKEVPHSESARFSSLYCNFFSESMKYFKVHFTEAPSLLKGRKVLIQDGFCYVRVEDMYSPVIEHLQTLFLETLNTYHTYVSRIWWDDRMRSIMLYTQRTFSNTNKYESKRGLVTEKNIHQLCDESFPLCMKILQLHLSRDHHLRNEGRYQYTLFLKGIGLSLANAVVFWKAHFTKKMDETVFMKRYSYHIRHAYGTEGKMADYRPKSCAEILKATPGPLEYHGCPFKVLDKIRMKEALYRSGINKKDYSPILEHVHNGAPQEACKTYFDLMHGEKYPHSSVEHPNLYYDESRKVRLRQRDKIKIKFDSSSKDIPSKLDSDVKVCDTKCQSSVSW
;
A
#
# COMPACT_ATOMS: atom_id res chain seq x y z
N MET A 1 11.46 -17.66 -42.77
CA MET A 1 11.45 -16.52 -41.82
C MET A 1 11.78 -17.07 -40.45
N GLU A 2 12.60 -16.39 -39.67
CA GLU A 2 12.96 -16.83 -38.32
C GLU A 2 11.87 -16.37 -37.33
N THR A 3 11.42 -17.26 -36.44
CA THR A 3 10.48 -16.91 -35.36
C THR A 3 11.25 -16.95 -34.05
N ILE A 4 11.27 -15.84 -33.32
CA ILE A 4 11.98 -15.75 -32.05
C ILE A 4 10.99 -16.06 -30.94
N VAL A 5 11.22 -17.14 -30.20
CA VAL A 5 10.41 -17.49 -29.04
C VAL A 5 11.14 -17.08 -27.78
N VAL A 6 10.65 -16.04 -27.12
CA VAL A 6 11.10 -15.66 -25.78
C VAL A 6 10.28 -16.45 -24.76
N MET A 7 10.97 -17.32 -24.04
CA MET A 7 10.42 -18.13 -22.97
C MET A 7 10.91 -17.61 -21.63
N SER A 8 9.99 -17.13 -20.81
CA SER A 8 10.27 -16.78 -19.42
C SER A 8 10.00 -18.01 -18.55
N CYS A 9 11.05 -18.72 -18.14
CA CYS A 9 10.92 -19.96 -17.36
C CYS A 9 11.00 -19.64 -15.86
N CYS A 10 9.88 -19.84 -15.16
CA CYS A 10 9.78 -19.66 -13.72
C CYS A 10 10.04 -21.00 -13.00
N LYS A 11 11.10 -21.05 -12.19
CA LYS A 11 11.41 -22.18 -11.30
C LYS A 11 11.19 -21.74 -9.86
N PHE A 12 9.96 -21.91 -9.38
CA PHE A 12 9.45 -21.32 -8.13
C PHE A 12 10.25 -21.66 -6.85
N SER A 13 11.13 -22.66 -6.86
CA SER A 13 11.99 -23.01 -5.70
C SER A 13 13.43 -22.50 -5.77
N ILE A 14 13.93 -22.05 -6.94
CA ILE A 14 15.39 -21.89 -7.12
C ILE A 14 15.78 -20.62 -7.90
N SER A 15 15.10 -20.29 -9.01
CA SER A 15 15.47 -19.12 -9.83
C SER A 15 14.46 -18.81 -10.96
N PHE A 16 14.53 -17.60 -11.51
CA PHE A 16 13.94 -17.28 -12.81
C PHE A 16 15.00 -17.45 -13.90
N GLU A 17 14.73 -18.22 -14.95
CA GLU A 17 15.64 -18.39 -16.09
C GLU A 17 14.93 -17.93 -17.37
N LYS A 18 15.49 -16.92 -18.05
CA LYS A 18 15.00 -16.50 -19.36
C LYS A 18 15.70 -17.30 -20.46
N LYS A 19 14.92 -17.87 -21.37
CA LYS A 19 15.39 -18.51 -22.60
C LYS A 19 14.88 -17.75 -23.83
N ILE A 20 15.76 -17.51 -24.79
CA ILE A 20 15.47 -16.86 -26.06
C ILE A 20 15.81 -17.88 -27.13
N ILE A 21 14.80 -18.59 -27.62
CA ILE A 21 14.98 -19.68 -28.57
C ILE A 21 14.62 -19.18 -29.96
N PRO A 22 15.60 -18.93 -30.84
CA PRO A 22 15.31 -18.78 -32.26
C PRO A 22 14.87 -20.14 -32.81
N ILE A 23 13.74 -20.19 -33.52
CA ILE A 23 13.25 -21.38 -34.20
C ILE A 23 13.07 -21.02 -35.67
N HIS A 24 13.87 -21.62 -36.55
CA HIS A 24 13.69 -21.43 -37.99
C HIS A 24 12.51 -22.29 -38.50
N GLU A 25 11.99 -21.92 -39.66
CA GLU A 25 10.87 -22.63 -40.30
C GLU A 25 11.23 -24.11 -40.53
N GLY A 26 10.38 -25.02 -40.04
CA GLY A 26 10.58 -26.47 -40.11
C GLY A 26 11.52 -27.05 -39.03
N GLU A 27 12.20 -26.23 -38.24
CA GLU A 27 13.07 -26.71 -37.17
C GLU A 27 12.30 -27.10 -35.92
N THR A 28 12.87 -28.06 -35.17
CA THR A 28 12.31 -28.55 -33.91
C THR A 28 13.32 -28.39 -32.79
N VAL A 29 12.91 -27.74 -31.70
CA VAL A 29 13.72 -27.54 -30.49
C VAL A 29 13.14 -28.35 -29.34
N SER A 30 13.96 -29.19 -28.70
CA SER A 30 13.54 -29.96 -27.53
C SER A 30 13.49 -29.10 -26.27
N LEU A 31 12.38 -29.18 -25.53
CA LEU A 31 12.25 -28.67 -24.16
C LEU A 31 12.45 -29.82 -23.17
N ARG A 32 13.64 -29.91 -22.58
CA ARG A 32 14.00 -31.04 -21.70
C ARG A 32 15.17 -30.73 -20.78
N ARG A 33 15.44 -31.63 -19.83
CA ARG A 33 16.66 -31.58 -19.02
C ARG A 33 17.89 -31.83 -19.90
N ALA A 34 18.98 -31.10 -19.66
CA ALA A 34 20.28 -31.37 -20.27
C ALA A 34 20.79 -32.77 -19.88
N LEU A 35 21.28 -33.53 -20.87
CA LEU A 35 21.92 -34.84 -20.68
C LEU A 35 23.42 -34.68 -20.44
N GLN A 36 24.09 -35.78 -20.07
CA GLN A 36 25.54 -35.78 -19.87
C GLN A 36 26.27 -35.37 -21.16
N GLY A 37 27.09 -34.32 -21.07
CA GLY A 37 27.81 -33.76 -22.23
C GLY A 37 27.06 -32.65 -22.97
N GLU A 38 25.79 -32.41 -22.64
CA GLU A 38 25.04 -31.25 -23.14
C GLU A 38 25.15 -30.07 -22.18
N TYR A 39 25.01 -28.86 -22.72
CA TYR A 39 25.07 -27.62 -21.95
C TYR A 39 23.75 -26.85 -22.10
N ALA A 40 23.07 -26.58 -20.98
CA ALA A 40 21.94 -25.67 -20.99
C ALA A 40 22.44 -24.24 -21.22
N SER A 41 21.78 -23.53 -22.14
CA SER A 41 22.10 -22.13 -22.39
C SER A 41 20.82 -21.30 -22.49
N LYS A 42 20.98 -19.98 -22.51
CA LYS A 42 19.87 -19.05 -22.76
C LYS A 42 19.24 -19.26 -24.14
N ASN A 43 19.97 -19.85 -25.09
CA ASN A 43 19.56 -19.93 -26.49
C ASN A 43 19.04 -21.31 -26.92
N ASN A 44 18.86 -22.24 -25.96
CA ASN A 44 18.35 -23.59 -26.25
C ASN A 44 17.26 -24.00 -25.25
N GLY A 45 16.49 -25.05 -25.60
CA GLY A 45 15.42 -25.58 -24.77
C GLY A 45 15.87 -26.53 -23.64
N LEU A 46 17.18 -26.57 -23.33
CA LEU A 46 17.73 -27.45 -22.32
C LEU A 46 17.75 -26.77 -20.95
N PHE A 47 17.36 -27.48 -19.89
CA PHE A 47 17.36 -26.97 -18.52
C PHE A 47 18.42 -27.66 -17.67
N ASP A 48 19.23 -26.86 -16.97
CA ASP A 48 20.20 -27.34 -15.98
C ASP A 48 19.56 -27.51 -14.59
N TYR A 49 19.94 -28.58 -13.92
CA TYR A 49 19.52 -28.86 -12.55
C TYR A 49 20.75 -29.09 -11.67
N PRO A 50 20.88 -28.38 -10.54
CA PRO A 50 21.99 -28.59 -9.63
C PRO A 50 22.03 -30.06 -9.17
N ARG A 51 23.21 -30.69 -9.23
CA ARG A 51 23.39 -32.13 -8.94
C ARG A 51 23.03 -32.52 -7.50
N HIS A 52 22.97 -31.54 -6.59
CA HIS A 52 22.74 -31.70 -5.15
C HIS A 52 21.26 -31.70 -4.73
N ILE A 53 20.31 -31.56 -5.67
CA ILE A 53 18.88 -31.69 -5.37
C ILE A 53 18.47 -33.12 -5.71
N GLU A 54 18.56 -34.00 -4.72
CA GLU A 54 18.27 -35.44 -4.87
C GLU A 54 16.77 -35.74 -5.05
N GLU A 55 15.88 -34.78 -4.82
CA GLU A 55 14.44 -34.97 -4.94
C GLU A 55 13.83 -34.12 -6.05
N ARG A 56 13.10 -34.79 -6.97
CA ARG A 56 12.14 -34.26 -7.97
C ARG A 56 12.74 -33.85 -9.33
N LYS A 57 12.87 -34.86 -10.21
CA LYS A 57 13.45 -34.75 -11.56
C LYS A 57 12.43 -34.23 -12.60
N LEU A 58 12.80 -33.21 -13.36
CA LEU A 58 12.25 -32.96 -14.70
C LEU A 58 12.56 -34.18 -15.60
N SER A 59 11.59 -34.64 -16.41
CA SER A 59 11.80 -35.77 -17.34
C SER A 59 12.91 -35.46 -18.35
N ARG A 60 13.67 -36.50 -18.75
CA ARG A 60 14.70 -36.40 -19.80
C ARG A 60 14.12 -35.97 -21.15
N ASN A 61 12.82 -36.17 -21.39
CA ASN A 61 12.09 -35.72 -22.58
C ASN A 61 10.70 -35.23 -22.14
N HIS A 62 10.37 -33.96 -22.35
CA HIS A 62 9.08 -33.38 -21.96
C HIS A 62 8.25 -32.95 -23.17
N ALA A 63 8.81 -32.06 -23.98
CA ALA A 63 8.13 -31.52 -25.14
C ALA A 63 9.13 -31.08 -26.21
N GLU A 64 8.61 -30.76 -27.38
CA GLU A 64 9.34 -30.18 -28.50
C GLU A 64 8.53 -29.03 -29.08
N MET A 65 9.23 -28.01 -29.57
CA MET A 65 8.65 -26.86 -30.23
C MET A 65 9.04 -26.85 -31.69
N THR A 66 8.07 -26.73 -32.58
CA THR A 66 8.31 -26.68 -34.03
C THR A 66 7.68 -25.42 -34.62
N CYS A 67 8.41 -24.72 -35.49
CA CYS A 67 7.85 -23.59 -36.23
C CYS A 67 7.32 -24.05 -37.60
N ILE A 68 6.05 -23.80 -37.89
CA ILE A 68 5.39 -24.11 -39.16
C ILE A 68 4.54 -22.90 -39.59
N ASN A 69 4.76 -22.39 -40.79
CA ASN A 69 4.15 -21.18 -41.34
C ASN A 69 4.23 -19.99 -40.37
N SER A 70 5.40 -19.77 -39.76
CA SER A 70 5.62 -18.73 -38.74
C SER A 70 4.71 -18.85 -37.50
N LYS A 71 4.14 -20.03 -37.24
CA LYS A 71 3.40 -20.38 -36.02
C LYS A 71 4.16 -21.45 -35.26
N VAL A 72 4.18 -21.33 -33.94
CA VAL A 72 4.91 -22.26 -33.08
C VAL A 72 3.95 -23.30 -32.51
N TYR A 73 4.33 -24.57 -32.59
CA TYR A 73 3.55 -25.70 -32.10
C TYR A 73 4.32 -26.45 -31.02
N LEU A 74 3.66 -26.79 -29.91
CA LEU A 74 4.19 -27.64 -28.85
C LEU A 74 3.75 -29.09 -29.05
N ARG A 75 4.70 -29.99 -29.22
CA ARG A 75 4.49 -31.43 -29.22
C ARG A 75 4.85 -32.01 -27.86
N ALA A 76 3.90 -32.65 -27.19
CA ALA A 76 4.17 -33.34 -25.93
C ALA A 76 4.81 -34.71 -26.18
N ILE A 77 6.01 -34.92 -25.62
CA ILE A 77 6.67 -36.24 -25.59
C ILE A 77 6.28 -36.99 -24.31
N ASN A 78 6.09 -36.25 -23.21
CA ASN A 78 5.63 -36.77 -21.94
C ASN A 78 4.14 -36.45 -21.73
N ARG A 79 3.41 -37.34 -21.03
CA ARG A 79 2.00 -37.14 -20.66
C ARG A 79 1.77 -35.95 -19.72
N ASN A 80 2.82 -35.42 -19.11
CA ASN A 80 2.82 -34.32 -18.15
C ASN A 80 3.29 -32.99 -18.79
N THR A 81 2.63 -32.61 -19.88
CA THR A 81 2.85 -31.33 -20.58
C THR A 81 1.49 -30.65 -20.78
N PHE A 82 1.36 -29.40 -20.35
CA PHE A 82 0.10 -28.64 -20.40
C PHE A 82 0.32 -27.25 -20.99
N ILE A 83 -0.70 -26.70 -21.65
CA ILE A 83 -0.81 -25.29 -22.06
C ILE A 83 -2.04 -24.70 -21.36
N ASN A 84 -1.88 -23.61 -20.60
CA ASN A 84 -2.97 -22.93 -19.87
C ASN A 84 -3.87 -23.90 -19.08
N SER A 85 -3.26 -24.89 -18.43
CA SER A 85 -3.93 -25.99 -17.69
C SER A 85 -4.61 -27.07 -18.55
N SER A 86 -4.66 -26.91 -19.88
CA SER A 86 -5.13 -27.96 -20.81
C SER A 86 -3.98 -28.90 -21.16
N ARG A 87 -4.22 -30.21 -21.05
CA ARG A 87 -3.19 -31.21 -21.41
C ARG A 87 -2.93 -31.16 -22.92
N VAL A 88 -1.66 -31.12 -23.30
CA VAL A 88 -1.27 -31.23 -24.70
C VAL A 88 -1.43 -32.69 -25.16
N PRO A 89 -2.22 -32.96 -26.21
CA PRO A 89 -2.44 -34.33 -26.67
C PRO A 89 -1.14 -34.97 -27.16
N PRO A 90 -0.88 -36.25 -26.83
CA PRO A 90 0.23 -37.00 -27.41
C PRO A 90 -0.06 -37.28 -28.89
N GLY A 91 0.84 -36.89 -29.79
CA GLY A 91 0.67 -37.11 -31.24
C GLY A 91 1.57 -36.23 -32.11
N HIS A 92 1.58 -36.49 -33.42
CA HIS A 92 2.47 -35.80 -34.38
C HIS A 92 2.14 -34.32 -34.58
N ASN A 93 0.88 -33.91 -34.42
CA ASN A 93 0.41 -32.58 -34.86
C ASN A 93 0.63 -31.45 -33.85
N GLY A 94 1.07 -31.76 -32.62
CA GLY A 94 1.29 -30.77 -31.56
C GLY A 94 0.05 -29.90 -31.24
N SER A 95 0.25 -28.82 -30.50
CA SER A 95 -0.76 -27.79 -30.22
C SER A 95 -0.17 -26.41 -30.45
N ALA A 96 -0.87 -25.53 -31.16
CA ALA A 96 -0.38 -24.19 -31.44
C ALA A 96 -0.22 -23.39 -30.13
N ILE A 97 0.89 -22.67 -30.02
CA ILE A 97 1.22 -21.78 -28.90
C ILE A 97 1.13 -20.34 -29.38
N LYS A 98 0.68 -19.45 -28.50
CA LYS A 98 0.59 -18.01 -28.74
C LYS A 98 1.28 -17.23 -27.62
N THR A 99 1.59 -15.96 -27.89
CA THR A 99 2.02 -15.03 -26.85
C THR A 99 0.98 -14.96 -25.74
N GLY A 100 1.43 -15.11 -24.49
CA GLY A 100 0.59 -15.16 -23.28
C GLY A 100 0.23 -16.58 -22.83
N ASP A 101 0.56 -17.62 -23.61
CA ASP A 101 0.37 -19.00 -23.17
C ASP A 101 1.37 -19.39 -22.08
N THR A 102 0.89 -20.20 -21.13
CA THR A 102 1.68 -20.82 -20.06
C THR A 102 1.85 -22.31 -20.32
N ILE A 103 3.09 -22.75 -20.54
CA ILE A 103 3.45 -24.16 -20.66
C ILE A 103 3.87 -24.70 -19.29
N PHE A 104 3.34 -25.87 -18.91
CA PHE A 104 3.75 -26.59 -17.71
C PHE A 104 4.45 -27.87 -18.12
N LEU A 105 5.72 -28.02 -17.73
CA LEU A 105 6.51 -29.24 -17.90
C LEU A 105 6.67 -29.93 -16.53
N GLY A 106 5.90 -30.99 -16.28
CA GLY A 106 5.86 -31.64 -14.97
C GLY A 106 4.44 -31.92 -14.50
N GLY A 107 4.29 -32.49 -13.30
CA GLY A 107 2.98 -32.74 -12.72
C GLY A 107 2.15 -31.46 -12.75
N GLY A 108 0.96 -31.48 -13.35
CA GLY A 108 0.06 -30.32 -13.31
C GLY A 108 -0.24 -29.90 -11.86
N ILE A 109 -1.16 -28.97 -11.65
CA ILE A 109 -1.55 -28.27 -10.40
C ILE A 109 -1.67 -29.16 -9.11
N SER A 110 -1.62 -30.50 -9.22
CA SER A 110 -1.36 -31.47 -8.15
C SER A 110 -0.06 -31.20 -7.36
N LYS A 111 -0.23 -30.83 -6.09
CA LYS A 111 0.80 -30.31 -5.17
C LYS A 111 1.96 -31.26 -4.79
N ASN A 112 1.97 -32.54 -5.15
CA ASN A 112 2.68 -33.51 -4.29
C ASN A 112 3.80 -34.38 -4.89
N MET A 113 4.36 -34.18 -6.09
CA MET A 113 5.46 -35.10 -6.49
C MET A 113 6.60 -34.61 -7.40
N TYR A 114 6.51 -33.52 -8.16
CA TYR A 114 7.62 -33.04 -9.01
C TYR A 114 7.69 -31.51 -9.06
N GLU A 115 8.89 -30.92 -9.17
CA GLU A 115 9.03 -29.48 -9.44
C GLU A 115 8.62 -29.21 -10.89
N THR A 116 7.50 -28.52 -11.08
CA THR A 116 6.96 -28.20 -12.41
C THR A 116 7.64 -26.95 -12.95
N VAL A 117 8.24 -27.06 -14.14
CA VAL A 117 8.77 -25.89 -14.84
C VAL A 117 7.61 -25.21 -15.54
N ILE A 118 7.38 -23.95 -15.15
CA ILE A 118 6.34 -23.10 -15.73
C ILE A 118 7.03 -22.17 -16.71
N ILE A 119 6.64 -22.25 -17.98
CA ILE A 119 7.24 -21.46 -19.07
C ILE A 119 6.18 -20.54 -19.63
N LEU A 120 6.43 -19.25 -19.57
CA LEU A 120 5.56 -18.22 -20.13
C LEU A 120 6.11 -17.84 -21.50
N VAL A 121 5.26 -17.92 -22.51
CA VAL A 121 5.68 -17.82 -23.91
C VAL A 121 5.33 -16.45 -24.47
N THR A 122 6.34 -15.77 -25.04
CA THR A 122 6.17 -14.57 -25.85
C THR A 122 6.84 -14.83 -27.20
N ILE A 123 6.06 -14.78 -28.28
CA ILE A 123 6.53 -15.02 -29.64
C ILE A 123 6.71 -13.68 -30.34
N PHE A 124 7.86 -13.49 -30.96
CA PHE A 124 8.21 -12.36 -31.81
C PHE A 124 8.48 -12.86 -33.23
N SER A 125 8.17 -12.03 -34.25
CA SER A 125 8.69 -12.27 -35.59
C SER A 125 10.14 -11.76 -35.70
N SER A 126 11.00 -12.37 -36.51
CA SER A 126 12.40 -11.90 -36.70
C SER A 126 12.53 -10.48 -37.27
N THR A 127 11.47 -9.93 -37.85
CA THR A 127 11.39 -8.57 -38.38
C THR A 127 10.73 -7.57 -37.42
N ASP A 128 10.41 -7.98 -36.20
CA ASP A 128 9.63 -7.19 -35.25
C ASP A 128 10.50 -6.12 -34.58
N GLU A 129 10.28 -4.84 -34.90
CA GLU A 129 10.89 -3.72 -34.15
C GLU A 129 10.57 -3.81 -32.65
N ASP A 130 9.42 -4.41 -32.30
CA ASP A 130 9.05 -4.68 -30.92
C ASP A 130 10.11 -5.51 -30.18
N TYR A 131 10.67 -6.55 -30.80
CA TYR A 131 11.64 -7.41 -30.11
C TYR A 131 12.90 -6.63 -29.73
N LYS A 132 13.43 -5.84 -30.67
CA LYS A 132 14.59 -4.97 -30.43
C LYS A 132 14.30 -3.95 -29.33
N TYR A 133 13.13 -3.33 -29.37
CA TYR A 133 12.69 -2.37 -28.36
C TYR A 133 12.62 -3.00 -26.96
N PHE A 134 12.03 -4.19 -26.81
CA PHE A 134 11.95 -4.85 -25.51
C PHE A 134 13.29 -5.42 -25.02
N CYS A 135 14.20 -5.82 -25.93
CA CYS A 135 15.57 -6.14 -25.57
C CYS A 135 16.31 -4.92 -25.01
N GLN A 136 16.16 -3.75 -25.63
CA GLN A 136 16.73 -2.50 -25.12
C GLN A 136 16.17 -2.17 -23.72
N LEU A 137 14.86 -2.29 -23.51
CA LEU A 137 14.26 -2.07 -22.20
C LEU A 137 14.76 -3.08 -21.15
N GLU A 138 15.05 -4.32 -21.53
CA GLU A 138 15.62 -5.30 -20.61
C GLU A 138 17.05 -4.93 -20.15
N GLU A 139 17.86 -4.40 -21.05
CA GLU A 139 19.21 -3.93 -20.71
C GLU A 139 19.16 -2.73 -19.75
N GLU A 140 18.21 -1.82 -19.99
CA GLU A 140 17.94 -0.63 -19.15
C GLU A 140 17.34 -1.02 -17.79
N TYR A 141 16.43 -1.99 -17.79
CA TYR A 141 15.64 -2.43 -16.63
C TYR A 141 15.89 -3.91 -16.31
N PRO A 142 17.11 -4.31 -15.93
CA PRO A 142 17.46 -5.72 -15.66
C PRO A 142 16.75 -6.30 -14.43
N PHE A 143 16.37 -5.44 -13.48
CA PHE A 143 15.88 -5.81 -12.15
C PHE A 143 14.66 -4.98 -11.80
N PHE A 144 13.77 -5.56 -11.00
CA PHE A 144 12.57 -4.87 -10.52
C PHE A 144 12.87 -3.73 -9.53
N CYS A 145 14.01 -3.83 -8.84
CA CYS A 145 14.59 -2.74 -8.09
C CYS A 145 15.58 -1.96 -8.98
N TYR A 146 15.63 -0.65 -8.83
CA TYR A 146 16.60 0.21 -9.52
C TYR A 146 16.90 1.44 -8.66
N PHE A 147 18.07 2.03 -8.88
CA PHE A 147 18.45 3.31 -8.28
C PHE A 147 17.92 4.47 -9.12
N PRO A 148 17.68 5.65 -8.52
CA PRO A 148 17.22 6.81 -9.27
C PRO A 148 18.22 7.16 -10.36
N GLY A 149 17.71 7.33 -11.59
CA GLY A 149 18.49 7.68 -12.76
C GLY A 149 17.71 8.58 -13.71
N SER A 150 18.34 8.95 -14.82
CA SER A 150 17.62 9.54 -15.94
C SER A 150 16.98 8.42 -16.76
N PRO A 151 15.65 8.42 -16.99
CA PRO A 151 15.02 7.45 -17.88
C PRO A 151 15.49 7.69 -19.32
N SER A 152 15.45 6.63 -20.15
CA SER A 152 15.64 6.76 -21.59
C SER A 152 14.80 7.87 -22.21
N LEU A 153 15.40 8.60 -23.15
CA LEU A 153 14.75 9.69 -23.90
C LEU A 153 13.67 9.12 -24.82
N LEU A 154 12.47 8.94 -24.28
CA LEU A 154 11.31 8.40 -24.98
C LEU A 154 10.16 9.41 -25.00
N THR A 155 9.47 9.50 -26.14
CA THR A 155 8.26 10.31 -26.27
C THR A 155 7.11 9.62 -25.54
N ILE A 156 6.44 10.35 -24.65
CA ILE A 156 5.29 9.86 -23.87
C ILE A 156 4.12 10.82 -24.01
N LYS A 157 2.90 10.27 -24.12
CA LYS A 157 1.67 11.08 -24.12
C LYS A 157 1.49 11.71 -22.73
N THR A 158 1.16 12.99 -22.68
CA THR A 158 0.94 13.74 -21.42
C THR A 158 -0.10 13.08 -20.50
N GLU A 159 -1.17 12.54 -21.08
CA GLU A 159 -2.24 11.84 -20.33
C GLU A 159 -1.71 10.56 -19.65
N HIS A 160 -0.91 9.78 -20.38
CA HIS A 160 -0.27 8.58 -19.85
C HIS A 160 0.71 8.94 -18.73
N LEU A 161 1.57 9.95 -18.98
CA LEU A 161 2.51 10.49 -17.99
C LEU A 161 1.81 10.92 -16.70
N PHE A 162 0.67 11.61 -16.81
CA PHE A 162 -0.14 11.99 -15.67
C PHE A 162 -0.70 10.77 -14.93
N SER A 163 -1.26 9.79 -15.65
CA SER A 163 -1.84 8.58 -15.06
C SER A 163 -0.80 7.81 -14.24
N ILE A 164 0.33 7.45 -14.84
CA ILE A 164 1.39 6.67 -14.17
C ILE A 164 1.96 7.41 -12.95
N THR A 165 2.09 8.75 -13.04
CA THR A 165 2.53 9.59 -11.92
C THR A 165 1.53 9.54 -10.76
N MET A 166 0.23 9.61 -11.06
CA MET A 166 -0.82 9.56 -10.05
C MET A 166 -0.96 8.18 -9.43
N ASP A 167 -0.80 7.13 -10.22
CA ASP A 167 -0.86 5.75 -9.72
C ASP A 167 0.30 5.45 -8.78
N ARG A 168 1.53 5.89 -9.12
CA ARG A 168 2.66 5.85 -8.19
C ARG A 168 2.38 6.63 -6.90
N LEU A 169 1.85 7.86 -7.02
CA LEU A 169 1.54 8.67 -5.84
C LEU A 169 0.53 8.00 -4.91
N LYS A 170 -0.49 7.32 -5.46
CA LYS A 170 -1.47 6.55 -4.67
C LYS A 170 -0.79 5.45 -3.87
N VAL A 171 0.17 4.75 -4.46
CA VAL A 171 0.92 3.66 -3.80
C VAL A 171 1.78 4.21 -2.68
N LEU A 172 2.57 5.26 -2.95
CA LEU A 172 3.40 5.89 -1.92
C LEU A 172 2.55 6.42 -0.76
N ARG A 173 1.36 6.98 -1.04
CA ARG A 173 0.38 7.38 -0.01
C ARG A 173 -0.19 6.23 0.80
N HIS A 174 -0.36 5.06 0.19
CA HIS A 174 -0.76 3.87 0.93
C HIS A 174 0.38 3.40 1.83
N LEU A 175 1.61 3.40 1.32
CA LEU A 175 2.81 3.07 2.10
C LEU A 175 3.05 4.01 3.29
N SER A 176 2.65 5.28 3.18
CA SER A 176 2.81 6.24 4.27
C SER A 176 1.95 5.98 5.50
N ARG A 177 0.97 5.06 5.42
CA ARG A 177 0.19 4.61 6.57
C ARG A 177 0.99 3.71 7.50
N PHE A 178 2.03 3.08 6.97
CA PHE A 178 2.87 2.15 7.70
C PHE A 178 4.04 2.88 8.36
N GLY A 179 4.40 2.46 9.57
CA GLY A 179 5.58 2.96 10.28
C GLY A 179 6.89 2.52 9.63
N GLU A 180 8.03 3.07 10.09
CA GLU A 180 9.35 2.57 9.69
C GLU A 180 9.63 1.18 10.31
N ASP A 181 9.08 0.90 11.50
CA ASP A 181 9.27 -0.37 12.19
C ASP A 181 8.51 -1.55 11.56
N GLU A 182 7.48 -1.27 10.76
CA GLU A 182 6.65 -2.28 10.09
C GLU A 182 7.33 -2.91 8.85
N LEU A 183 8.58 -2.56 8.55
CA LEU A 183 9.38 -3.21 7.49
C LEU A 183 10.64 -3.90 8.02
N ASN A 184 10.71 -4.13 9.33
CA ASN A 184 11.87 -4.77 9.97
C ASN A 184 11.77 -6.29 10.07
N SER A 185 10.64 -6.89 9.65
CA SER A 185 10.39 -8.33 9.76
C SER A 185 9.68 -8.89 8.52
N PRO A 186 9.93 -10.15 8.14
CA PRO A 186 9.22 -10.81 7.04
C PRO A 186 7.70 -10.79 7.20
N GLU A 187 7.19 -10.95 8.41
CA GLU A 187 5.75 -10.99 8.72
C GLU A 187 5.08 -9.64 8.43
N THR A 188 5.70 -8.54 8.87
CA THR A 188 5.16 -7.20 8.64
C THR A 188 5.29 -6.78 7.18
N ILE A 189 6.37 -7.18 6.49
CA ILE A 189 6.51 -6.99 5.04
C ILE A 189 5.41 -7.74 4.28
N GLN A 190 5.07 -8.96 4.70
CA GLN A 190 3.98 -9.72 4.12
C GLN A 190 2.63 -9.02 4.33
N MET A 191 2.36 -8.48 5.53
CA MET A 191 1.15 -7.67 5.80
C MET A 191 1.06 -6.44 4.89
N VAL A 192 2.17 -5.70 4.72
CA VAL A 192 2.22 -4.53 3.82
C VAL A 192 1.98 -4.95 2.37
N THR A 193 2.59 -6.06 1.95
CA THR A 193 2.39 -6.65 0.61
C THR A 193 0.91 -6.98 0.39
N GLU A 194 0.26 -7.70 1.31
CA GLU A 194 -1.16 -8.05 1.21
C GLU A 194 -2.05 -6.81 1.14
N SER A 195 -1.73 -5.78 1.93
CA SER A 195 -2.44 -4.51 1.89
C SER A 195 -2.35 -3.83 0.52
N LEU A 196 -1.18 -3.87 -0.13
CA LEU A 196 -1.00 -3.35 -1.49
C LEU A 196 -1.78 -4.19 -2.53
N LYS A 197 -1.84 -5.52 -2.37
CA LYS A 197 -2.64 -6.40 -3.25
C LYS A 197 -4.13 -6.06 -3.21
N THR A 198 -4.70 -5.87 -2.03
CA THR A 198 -6.15 -5.54 -1.88
C THR A 198 -6.56 -4.23 -2.56
N ARG A 199 -5.59 -3.36 -2.87
CA ARG A 199 -5.80 -2.08 -3.54
C ARG A 199 -5.54 -2.15 -5.05
N CYS A 200 -5.29 -3.34 -5.59
CA CYS A 200 -4.90 -3.57 -6.97
C CYS A 200 -3.59 -2.87 -7.38
N TYR A 201 -2.66 -2.65 -6.43
CA TYR A 201 -1.29 -2.18 -6.73
C TYR A 201 -0.35 -3.35 -7.09
N VAL A 202 -0.91 -4.41 -7.68
CA VAL A 202 -0.25 -5.71 -7.89
C VAL A 202 0.93 -5.64 -8.85
N ASP A 203 0.88 -4.75 -9.84
CA ASP A 203 1.97 -4.61 -10.81
C ASP A 203 3.27 -4.13 -10.14
N LEU A 204 3.17 -3.39 -9.03
CA LEU A 204 4.31 -2.87 -8.26
C LEU A 204 4.90 -3.89 -7.26
N LEU A 205 4.31 -5.10 -7.16
CA LEU A 205 4.64 -6.13 -6.18
C LEU A 205 5.18 -7.44 -6.76
N ARG A 206 5.29 -7.53 -8.10
CA ARG A 206 5.83 -8.71 -8.79
C ARG A 206 5.04 -10.00 -8.48
N GLU A 207 3.73 -9.99 -8.75
CA GLU A 207 2.90 -11.20 -8.67
C GLU A 207 3.21 -12.19 -9.82
N GLU A 208 2.75 -13.44 -9.70
CA GLU A 208 2.91 -14.47 -10.76
C GLU A 208 2.39 -14.01 -12.12
N SER A 209 1.30 -13.24 -12.13
CA SER A 209 0.73 -12.62 -13.33
C SER A 209 1.65 -11.57 -13.96
N PHE A 210 2.55 -10.94 -13.21
CA PHE A 210 3.49 -9.94 -13.73
C PHE A 210 4.49 -10.56 -14.73
N TYR A 211 4.84 -11.83 -14.55
CA TYR A 211 5.70 -12.55 -15.48
C TYR A 211 4.96 -13.10 -16.70
N SER A 212 3.63 -13.08 -16.69
CA SER A 212 2.81 -13.72 -17.73
C SER A 212 2.98 -13.08 -19.11
N ASP A 213 3.47 -11.84 -19.16
CA ASP A 213 3.62 -11.08 -20.39
C ASP A 213 4.93 -10.28 -20.36
N PHE A 214 5.89 -10.73 -21.18
CA PHE A 214 7.20 -10.10 -21.31
C PHE A 214 7.10 -8.64 -21.76
N LYS A 215 6.17 -8.31 -22.66
CA LYS A 215 5.98 -6.94 -23.15
C LYS A 215 5.47 -6.05 -22.02
N LYS A 216 4.38 -6.45 -21.35
CA LYS A 216 3.81 -5.69 -20.23
C LYS A 216 4.79 -5.48 -19.09
N ARG A 217 5.62 -6.48 -18.78
CA ARG A 217 6.64 -6.37 -17.74
C ARG A 217 7.56 -5.18 -17.97
N TYR A 218 8.17 -5.08 -19.15
CA TYR A 218 9.15 -4.03 -19.42
C TYR A 218 8.50 -2.66 -19.68
N GLU A 219 7.31 -2.63 -20.28
CA GLU A 219 6.49 -1.42 -20.34
C GLU A 219 6.19 -0.87 -18.95
N PHE A 220 5.79 -1.74 -18.04
CA PHE A 220 5.53 -1.37 -16.66
C PHE A 220 6.80 -0.84 -15.97
N MET A 221 7.94 -1.52 -16.11
CA MET A 221 9.19 -1.09 -15.46
C MET A 221 9.64 0.29 -15.96
N LYS A 222 9.47 0.55 -17.26
CA LYS A 222 9.69 1.87 -17.86
C LYS A 222 8.74 2.92 -17.24
N ASP A 223 7.44 2.64 -17.20
CA ASP A 223 6.44 3.56 -16.64
C ASP A 223 6.66 3.83 -15.12
N ASP A 224 7.08 2.81 -14.39
CA ASP A 224 7.47 2.88 -12.98
C ASP A 224 8.67 3.82 -12.79
N HIS A 225 9.71 3.71 -13.63
CA HIS A 225 10.87 4.59 -13.58
C HIS A 225 10.53 6.03 -13.97
N ILE A 226 9.75 6.23 -15.04
CA ILE A 226 9.30 7.56 -15.48
C ILE A 226 8.45 8.22 -14.37
N SER A 227 7.50 7.50 -13.78
CA SER A 227 6.66 8.05 -12.71
C SER A 227 7.47 8.44 -11.46
N GLN A 228 8.52 7.68 -11.10
CA GLN A 228 9.47 8.06 -10.04
C GLN A 228 10.18 9.37 -10.38
N PHE A 229 10.69 9.48 -11.61
CA PHE A 229 11.37 10.68 -12.11
C PHE A 229 10.47 11.92 -12.05
N ILE A 230 9.21 11.81 -12.49
CA ILE A 230 8.26 12.93 -12.43
C ILE A 230 7.91 13.32 -10.99
N LEU A 231 7.73 12.36 -10.08
CA LEU A 231 7.49 12.67 -8.67
C LEU A 231 8.70 13.36 -8.02
N MET A 232 9.93 12.97 -8.38
CA MET A 232 11.14 13.67 -7.93
C MET A 232 11.12 15.13 -8.37
N ILE A 233 10.82 15.40 -9.64
CA ILE A 233 10.66 16.77 -10.16
C ILE A 233 9.56 17.52 -9.39
N ALA A 234 8.39 16.90 -9.17
CA ALA A 234 7.27 17.54 -8.49
C ALA A 234 7.60 17.87 -7.02
N PHE A 235 8.40 17.07 -6.34
CA PHE A 235 8.68 17.22 -4.90
C PHE A 235 10.01 17.90 -4.58
N CYS A 236 10.90 18.08 -5.58
CA CYS A 236 12.22 18.68 -5.37
C CYS A 236 12.19 20.12 -4.82
N ARG A 237 11.08 20.87 -4.82
CA ARG A 237 11.06 22.24 -4.26
C ARG A 237 10.75 22.33 -2.77
N ASN A 238 10.13 21.31 -2.18
CA ASN A 238 9.65 21.36 -0.81
C ASN A 238 10.33 20.29 0.05
N LYS A 239 11.08 20.72 1.08
CA LYS A 239 11.84 19.82 1.96
C LYS A 239 10.98 18.73 2.61
N HIS A 240 9.76 19.07 3.06
CA HIS A 240 8.84 18.09 3.64
C HIS A 240 8.40 17.04 2.62
N MET A 241 8.06 17.48 1.40
CA MET A 241 7.67 16.56 0.33
C MET A 241 8.83 15.67 -0.12
N ARG A 242 10.06 16.21 -0.20
CA ARG A 242 11.27 15.43 -0.48
C ARG A 242 11.46 14.32 0.56
N TYR A 243 11.47 14.67 1.84
CA TYR A 243 11.67 13.70 2.91
C TYR A 243 10.59 12.62 2.90
N TRP A 244 9.32 13.04 2.76
CA TRP A 244 8.21 12.10 2.67
C TRP A 244 8.36 11.13 1.49
N PHE A 245 8.69 11.66 0.30
CA PHE A 245 8.88 10.87 -0.91
C PHE A 245 9.99 9.85 -0.76
N ILE A 246 11.17 10.30 -0.31
CA ILE A 246 12.33 9.42 -0.07
C ILE A 246 11.94 8.30 0.90
N ASN A 247 11.24 8.63 1.99
CA ASN A 247 10.85 7.62 2.96
C ASN A 247 9.90 6.58 2.33
N GLN A 248 8.91 7.00 1.53
CA GLN A 248 7.98 6.04 0.91
C GLN A 248 8.64 5.22 -0.22
N GLU A 249 9.56 5.80 -0.98
CA GLU A 249 10.36 5.08 -1.98
C GLU A 249 11.25 4.01 -1.35
N ARG A 250 11.88 4.33 -0.20
CA ARG A 250 12.65 3.33 0.57
C ARG A 250 11.77 2.16 0.98
N LYS A 251 10.56 2.43 1.49
CA LYS A 251 9.60 1.38 1.85
C LYS A 251 9.22 0.51 0.66
N LEU A 252 8.92 1.15 -0.49
CA LEU A 252 8.59 0.43 -1.72
C LEU A 252 9.75 -0.47 -2.17
N PHE A 253 10.98 0.05 -2.14
CA PHE A 253 12.18 -0.70 -2.49
C PHE A 253 12.39 -1.90 -1.55
N ILE A 254 12.20 -1.75 -0.24
CA ILE A 254 12.28 -2.87 0.72
C ILE A 254 11.27 -3.96 0.33
N VAL A 255 10.00 -3.60 0.13
CA VAL A 255 8.96 -4.57 -0.26
C VAL A 255 9.36 -5.33 -1.54
N ARG A 256 9.92 -4.62 -2.53
CA ARG A 256 10.40 -5.23 -3.78
C ARG A 256 11.62 -6.13 -3.58
N TRP A 257 12.57 -5.73 -2.75
CA TRP A 257 13.77 -6.50 -2.45
C TRP A 257 13.43 -7.89 -1.90
N PHE A 258 12.49 -7.97 -0.97
CA PHE A 258 12.02 -9.23 -0.38
C PHE A 258 11.18 -10.09 -1.35
N LYS A 259 10.79 -9.53 -2.50
CA LYS A 259 10.20 -10.29 -3.63
C LYS A 259 11.22 -10.71 -4.67
N MET A 260 12.49 -10.35 -4.52
CA MET A 260 13.57 -10.82 -5.39
C MET A 260 14.05 -12.20 -4.98
N PHE A 261 14.42 -13.01 -5.97
CA PHE A 261 15.07 -14.28 -5.73
C PHE A 261 16.50 -14.04 -5.21
N PRO A 262 17.07 -14.93 -4.37
CA PRO A 262 18.43 -14.76 -3.86
C PRO A 262 19.49 -14.54 -4.94
N GLN A 263 19.38 -15.25 -6.08
CA GLN A 263 20.30 -15.05 -7.20
C GLN A 263 20.20 -13.65 -7.80
N GLU A 264 18.98 -13.12 -7.95
CA GLU A 264 18.76 -11.78 -8.47
C GLU A 264 19.25 -10.69 -7.51
N GLN A 265 19.13 -10.92 -6.19
CA GLN A 265 19.74 -10.03 -5.19
C GLN A 265 21.26 -9.98 -5.36
N ASN A 266 21.91 -11.12 -5.56
CA ASN A 266 23.36 -11.17 -5.83
C ASN A 266 23.71 -10.46 -7.14
N ASP A 267 22.97 -10.73 -8.21
CA ASP A 267 23.19 -10.09 -9.52
C ASP A 267 22.97 -8.56 -9.44
N PHE A 268 22.00 -8.11 -8.65
CA PHE A 268 21.75 -6.70 -8.37
C PHE A 268 22.95 -6.06 -7.68
N LEU A 269 23.46 -6.66 -6.60
CA LEU A 269 24.63 -6.16 -5.87
C LEU A 269 25.86 -6.08 -6.78
N ALA A 270 26.07 -7.09 -7.63
CA ALA A 270 27.18 -7.14 -8.57
C ALA A 270 27.06 -6.07 -9.68
N LYS A 271 25.87 -5.88 -10.28
CA LYS A 271 25.67 -4.90 -11.36
C LYS A 271 25.90 -3.48 -10.90
N TYR A 272 25.37 -3.12 -9.73
CA TYR A 272 25.49 -1.76 -9.21
C TYR A 272 26.81 -1.49 -8.49
N LYS A 273 27.74 -2.46 -8.52
CA LYS A 273 29.11 -2.34 -7.98
C LYS A 273 29.16 -1.71 -6.61
N MET A 274 28.20 -2.06 -5.76
CA MET A 274 28.32 -1.72 -4.36
C MET A 274 29.52 -2.54 -3.86
N ASP A 275 30.59 -1.89 -3.37
CA ASP A 275 31.90 -2.50 -3.06
C ASP A 275 31.88 -3.53 -1.90
N TYR A 276 30.74 -4.20 -1.70
CA TYR A 276 30.53 -5.24 -0.72
C TYR A 276 31.21 -6.53 -1.18
N LYS A 277 32.33 -6.84 -0.54
CA LYS A 277 33.08 -8.07 -0.80
C LYS A 277 32.41 -9.23 -0.08
N GLU A 278 32.16 -10.33 -0.80
CA GLU A 278 31.76 -11.59 -0.18
C GLU A 278 32.88 -12.06 0.76
N VAL A 279 32.50 -12.53 1.94
CA VAL A 279 33.43 -12.98 2.97
C VAL A 279 34.07 -14.30 2.52
N PRO A 280 35.41 -14.39 2.44
CA PRO A 280 36.08 -15.63 2.05
C PRO A 280 35.74 -16.79 2.98
N HIS A 281 35.71 -18.01 2.45
CA HIS A 281 35.42 -19.21 3.24
C HIS A 281 36.35 -19.39 4.45
N SER A 282 37.65 -19.07 4.31
CA SER A 282 38.62 -19.13 5.41
C SER A 282 38.28 -18.17 6.56
N GLU A 283 37.79 -16.97 6.24
CA GLU A 283 37.36 -15.97 7.23
C GLU A 283 36.02 -16.39 7.87
N SER A 284 35.11 -16.93 7.06
CA SER A 284 33.82 -17.48 7.51
C SER A 284 33.98 -18.64 8.50
N ALA A 285 34.86 -19.60 8.21
CA ALA A 285 35.19 -20.73 9.08
C ALA A 285 35.76 -20.25 10.43
N ARG A 286 36.68 -19.28 10.39
CA ARG A 286 37.23 -18.67 11.60
C ARG A 286 36.14 -18.02 12.46
N PHE A 287 35.24 -17.24 11.86
CA PHE A 287 34.14 -16.62 12.61
C PHE A 287 33.11 -17.60 13.12
N SER A 288 32.83 -18.65 12.37
CA SER A 288 31.94 -19.71 12.86
C SER A 288 32.54 -20.42 14.08
N SER A 289 33.86 -20.61 14.13
CA SER A 289 34.52 -21.18 15.31
C SER A 289 34.50 -20.26 16.55
N LEU A 290 34.64 -18.94 16.37
CA LEU A 290 34.69 -17.95 17.45
C LEU A 290 33.30 -17.52 17.93
N TYR A 291 32.32 -17.51 17.02
CA TYR A 291 30.99 -16.93 17.20
C TYR A 291 29.89 -17.93 16.78
N CYS A 292 30.06 -19.21 17.10
CA CYS A 292 29.24 -20.34 16.65
C CYS A 292 27.71 -20.17 16.84
N ASN A 293 27.28 -19.41 17.85
CA ASN A 293 25.85 -19.13 18.10
C ASN A 293 25.25 -18.03 17.20
N PHE A 294 26.09 -17.25 16.52
CA PHE A 294 25.70 -16.04 15.79
C PHE A 294 26.17 -16.02 14.32
N PHE A 295 27.18 -16.83 14.00
CA PHE A 295 27.81 -16.88 12.68
C PHE A 295 27.90 -18.32 12.17
N SER A 296 27.29 -18.59 11.01
CA SER A 296 27.19 -19.93 10.43
C SER A 296 27.96 -20.03 9.13
N GLU A 297 28.90 -20.96 9.02
CA GLU A 297 29.67 -21.19 7.79
C GLU A 297 28.81 -21.58 6.57
N SER A 298 27.61 -22.13 6.80
CA SER A 298 26.65 -22.47 5.74
C SER A 298 25.98 -21.26 5.07
N MET A 299 26.12 -20.06 5.65
CA MET A 299 25.51 -18.83 5.15
C MET A 299 26.54 -17.98 4.40
N LYS A 300 26.04 -17.19 3.44
CA LYS A 300 26.84 -16.19 2.73
C LYS A 300 26.77 -14.84 3.45
N TYR A 301 27.92 -14.21 3.60
CA TYR A 301 28.08 -12.92 4.25
C TYR A 301 28.82 -11.95 3.34
N PHE A 302 28.48 -10.67 3.47
CA PHE A 302 29.14 -9.55 2.83
C PHE A 302 29.78 -8.64 3.87
N LYS A 303 30.95 -8.11 3.55
CA LYS A 303 31.67 -7.13 4.36
C LYS A 303 31.20 -5.73 3.99
N VAL A 304 30.59 -5.04 4.95
CA VAL A 304 29.96 -3.72 4.79
C VAL A 304 30.59 -2.75 5.79
N HIS A 305 30.94 -1.53 5.40
CA HIS A 305 31.50 -0.57 6.36
C HIS A 305 30.40 -0.16 7.37
N PHE A 306 30.75 -0.01 8.64
CA PHE A 306 29.75 0.21 9.70
C PHE A 306 28.86 1.45 9.48
N THR A 307 29.39 2.48 8.80
CA THR A 307 28.63 3.70 8.47
C THR A 307 27.48 3.46 7.50
N GLU A 308 27.51 2.37 6.73
CA GLU A 308 26.50 2.03 5.73
C GLU A 308 25.41 1.11 6.31
N ALA A 309 25.56 0.62 7.55
CA ALA A 309 24.60 -0.30 8.18
C ALA A 309 24.08 0.17 9.56
N PRO A 310 23.70 1.46 9.75
CA PRO A 310 23.36 2.00 11.07
C PRO A 310 22.15 1.32 11.73
N SER A 311 21.15 0.90 10.95
CA SER A 311 19.97 0.15 11.42
C SER A 311 20.33 -1.24 11.97
N LEU A 312 21.24 -1.96 11.32
CA LEU A 312 21.71 -3.27 11.78
C LEU A 312 22.53 -3.17 13.06
N LEU A 313 23.33 -2.10 13.18
CA LEU A 313 24.10 -1.76 14.38
C LEU A 313 23.19 -1.47 15.58
N LYS A 314 22.17 -0.62 15.38
CA LYS A 314 21.20 -0.26 16.44
C LYS A 314 20.51 -1.50 17.01
N GLY A 315 20.20 -2.46 16.15
CA GLY A 315 19.57 -3.73 16.55
C GLY A 315 20.53 -4.78 17.12
N ARG A 316 21.85 -4.53 17.13
CA ARG A 316 22.89 -5.51 17.48
C ARG A 316 22.73 -6.84 16.72
N LYS A 317 22.34 -6.75 15.45
CA LYS A 317 21.98 -7.91 14.60
C LYS A 317 23.14 -8.45 13.75
N VAL A 318 24.31 -7.81 13.80
CA VAL A 318 25.46 -8.15 12.95
C VAL A 318 26.75 -8.23 13.77
N LEU A 319 27.65 -9.10 13.33
CA LEU A 319 29.02 -9.15 13.84
C LEU A 319 29.77 -7.92 13.33
N ILE A 320 30.54 -7.28 14.21
CA ILE A 320 31.36 -6.12 13.88
C ILE A 320 32.81 -6.45 14.20
N GLN A 321 33.71 -6.28 13.23
CA GLN A 321 35.13 -6.40 13.44
C GLN A 321 35.89 -5.44 12.53
N ASP A 322 36.89 -4.76 13.09
CA ASP A 322 37.81 -3.86 12.39
C ASP A 322 37.11 -2.77 11.55
N GLY A 323 35.98 -2.25 12.04
CA GLY A 323 35.18 -1.22 11.36
C GLY A 323 34.21 -1.76 10.31
N PHE A 324 34.09 -3.09 10.17
CA PHE A 324 33.19 -3.71 9.22
C PHE A 324 32.10 -4.53 9.90
N CYS A 325 30.90 -4.46 9.34
CA CYS A 325 29.77 -5.32 9.64
C CYS A 325 29.78 -6.51 8.69
N TYR A 326 29.50 -7.70 9.23
CA TYR A 326 29.35 -8.93 8.45
C TYR A 326 27.87 -9.23 8.29
N VAL A 327 27.34 -8.90 7.11
CA VAL A 327 25.90 -8.83 6.84
C VAL A 327 25.49 -10.02 5.97
N ARG A 328 24.41 -10.71 6.34
CA ARG A 328 23.86 -11.83 5.55
C ARG A 328 23.19 -11.29 4.29
N VAL A 329 23.11 -12.11 3.24
CA VAL A 329 22.41 -11.73 1.97
C VAL A 329 20.99 -11.21 2.23
N GLU A 330 20.25 -11.85 3.14
CA GLU A 330 18.89 -11.45 3.52
C GLU A 330 18.81 -10.08 4.20
N ASP A 331 19.89 -9.61 4.81
CA ASP A 331 19.98 -8.33 5.51
C ASP A 331 20.62 -7.23 4.64
N MET A 332 21.07 -7.56 3.42
CA MET A 332 21.72 -6.60 2.49
C MET A 332 20.79 -5.50 2.01
N TYR A 333 19.47 -5.63 2.15
CA TYR A 333 18.54 -4.52 1.88
C TYR A 333 18.87 -3.29 2.70
N SER A 334 19.37 -3.46 3.93
CA SER A 334 19.65 -2.35 4.85
C SER A 334 20.71 -1.39 4.30
N PRO A 335 21.94 -1.84 3.97
CA PRO A 335 22.94 -0.95 3.39
C PRO A 335 22.58 -0.47 1.97
N VAL A 336 21.86 -1.29 1.19
CA VAL A 336 21.34 -0.88 -0.13
C VAL A 336 20.38 0.32 0.00
N ILE A 337 19.49 0.31 0.99
CA ILE A 337 18.52 1.39 1.25
C ILE A 337 19.20 2.67 1.74
N GLU A 338 20.29 2.57 2.50
CA GLU A 338 21.05 3.75 2.94
C GLU A 338 21.75 4.42 1.75
N HIS A 339 22.33 3.62 0.86
CA HIS A 339 22.89 4.12 -0.39
C HIS A 339 21.81 4.76 -1.28
N LEU A 340 20.65 4.10 -1.43
CA LEU A 340 19.49 4.62 -2.18
C LEU A 340 19.04 5.99 -1.66
N GLN A 341 18.98 6.16 -0.33
CA GLN A 341 18.62 7.42 0.30
C GLN A 341 19.60 8.55 -0.07
N THR A 342 20.90 8.25 -0.04
CA THR A 342 21.95 9.20 -0.41
C THR A 342 21.79 9.64 -1.87
N LEU A 343 21.62 8.68 -2.79
CA LEU A 343 21.40 8.96 -4.21
C LEU A 343 20.14 9.80 -4.46
N PHE A 344 19.03 9.52 -3.77
CA PHE A 344 17.83 10.35 -3.90
C PHE A 344 18.06 11.79 -3.44
N LEU A 345 18.77 11.99 -2.33
CA LEU A 345 19.06 13.32 -1.81
C LEU A 345 19.90 14.13 -2.81
N GLU A 346 20.95 13.52 -3.36
CA GLU A 346 21.81 14.14 -4.38
C GLU A 346 21.03 14.45 -5.66
N THR A 347 20.23 13.49 -6.15
CA THR A 347 19.42 13.65 -7.36
C THR A 347 18.37 14.75 -7.20
N LEU A 348 17.64 14.77 -6.08
CA LEU A 348 16.63 15.81 -5.80
C LEU A 348 17.24 17.19 -5.62
N ASN A 349 18.45 17.29 -5.06
CA ASN A 349 19.18 18.55 -4.99
C ASN A 349 19.57 19.05 -6.38
N THR A 350 20.03 18.14 -7.25
CA THR A 350 20.31 18.46 -8.65
C THR A 350 19.05 18.95 -9.37
N TYR A 351 17.93 18.23 -9.26
CA TYR A 351 16.67 18.63 -9.90
C TYR A 351 16.14 19.96 -9.37
N HIS A 352 16.27 20.22 -8.07
CA HIS A 352 15.89 21.50 -7.49
C HIS A 352 16.60 22.69 -8.15
N THR A 353 17.88 22.54 -8.51
CA THR A 353 18.67 23.57 -9.18
C THR A 353 18.15 23.86 -10.59
N TYR A 354 17.67 22.84 -11.31
CA TYR A 354 17.26 22.96 -12.72
C TYR A 354 15.76 23.08 -12.96
N VAL A 355 14.90 22.82 -11.97
CA VAL A 355 13.44 22.76 -12.12
C VAL A 355 12.81 24.07 -12.63
N SER A 356 13.47 25.21 -12.44
CA SER A 356 13.00 26.51 -12.97
C SER A 356 12.98 26.54 -14.50
N ARG A 357 13.86 25.77 -15.18
CA ARG A 357 13.96 25.72 -16.64
C ARG A 357 12.74 25.09 -17.30
N ILE A 358 12.11 24.14 -16.62
CA ILE A 358 10.93 23.43 -17.13
C ILE A 358 9.61 24.11 -16.73
N TRP A 359 9.66 25.16 -15.91
CA TRP A 359 8.45 25.79 -15.35
C TRP A 359 7.57 26.48 -16.40
N TRP A 360 8.13 26.78 -17.57
CA TRP A 360 7.43 27.38 -18.70
C TRP A 360 6.57 26.38 -19.49
N ASP A 361 6.82 25.06 -19.35
CA ASP A 361 5.97 24.06 -19.99
C ASP A 361 4.70 23.86 -19.17
N ASP A 362 3.57 24.30 -19.71
CA ASP A 362 2.27 24.24 -19.05
C ASP A 362 1.80 22.83 -18.71
N ARG A 363 2.20 21.83 -19.51
CA ARG A 363 1.84 20.43 -19.28
C ARG A 363 2.57 19.92 -18.05
N MET A 364 3.88 20.13 -18.00
CA MET A 364 4.72 19.74 -16.85
C MET A 364 4.32 20.50 -15.59
N ARG A 365 4.14 21.83 -15.70
CA ARG A 365 3.68 22.68 -14.60
C ARG A 365 2.33 22.19 -14.04
N SER A 366 1.40 21.81 -14.90
CA SER A 366 0.09 21.29 -14.48
C SER A 366 0.21 19.97 -13.73
N ILE A 367 1.00 19.01 -14.23
CA ILE A 367 1.25 17.72 -13.55
C ILE A 367 1.88 17.96 -12.19
N MET A 368 2.91 18.81 -12.10
CA MET A 368 3.60 19.13 -10.84
C MET A 368 2.66 19.77 -9.82
N LEU A 369 1.92 20.81 -10.20
CA LEU A 369 1.00 21.51 -9.30
C LEU A 369 -0.15 20.60 -8.83
N TYR A 370 -0.68 19.76 -9.73
CA TYR A 370 -1.70 18.79 -9.36
C TYR A 370 -1.15 17.75 -8.37
N THR A 371 0.02 17.18 -8.64
CA THR A 371 0.70 16.23 -7.75
C THR A 371 0.91 16.84 -6.36
N GLN A 372 1.43 18.08 -6.30
CA GLN A 372 1.66 18.80 -5.05
C GLN A 372 0.37 19.10 -4.29
N ARG A 373 -0.71 19.49 -4.99
CA ARG A 373 -2.04 19.69 -4.38
C ARG A 373 -2.60 18.38 -3.84
N THR A 374 -2.54 17.30 -4.62
CA THR A 374 -3.02 15.98 -4.23
C THR A 374 -2.27 15.44 -3.02
N PHE A 375 -0.95 15.64 -2.96
CA PHE A 375 -0.13 15.39 -1.78
C PHE A 375 -0.60 16.25 -0.59
N SER A 376 -0.75 17.56 -0.78
CA SER A 376 -1.17 18.47 0.31
C SER A 376 -2.60 18.22 0.79
N ASN A 377 -3.42 17.55 -0.03
CA ASN A 377 -4.78 17.15 0.29
C ASN A 377 -4.85 15.83 1.07
N THR A 378 -3.74 15.18 1.42
CA THR A 378 -3.70 13.95 2.23
C THR A 378 -4.39 14.09 3.58
N ASN A 379 -4.28 15.27 4.21
CA ASN A 379 -4.96 15.60 5.47
C ASN A 379 -6.35 16.22 5.26
N LYS A 380 -6.84 16.32 4.01
CA LYS A 380 -8.07 17.04 3.69
C LYS A 380 -9.19 16.06 3.37
N TYR A 381 -10.16 15.98 4.26
CA TYR A 381 -11.38 15.22 4.04
C TYR A 381 -12.29 15.94 3.04
N GLU A 382 -12.78 15.22 2.02
CA GLU A 382 -13.77 15.74 1.08
C GLU A 382 -15.18 15.67 1.67
N SER A 383 -15.88 16.80 1.67
CA SER A 383 -17.22 16.86 2.27
C SER A 383 -18.21 16.02 1.47
N LYS A 384 -18.91 15.13 2.15
CA LYS A 384 -20.05 14.41 1.55
C LYS A 384 -21.19 15.40 1.34
N ARG A 385 -22.12 15.15 0.41
CA ARG A 385 -23.28 16.02 0.19
C ARG A 385 -24.59 15.28 0.46
N GLY A 386 -25.45 15.88 1.29
CA GLY A 386 -26.87 15.51 1.39
C GLY A 386 -27.20 14.19 2.09
N LEU A 387 -26.24 13.58 2.81
CA LEU A 387 -26.42 12.30 3.50
C LEU A 387 -26.93 12.44 4.94
N VAL A 388 -26.85 13.64 5.53
CA VAL A 388 -27.19 13.90 6.94
C VAL A 388 -28.16 15.07 7.04
N THR A 389 -29.22 14.89 7.84
CA THR A 389 -30.15 15.96 8.21
C THR A 389 -29.91 16.43 9.63
N GLU A 390 -30.41 17.62 9.97
CA GLU A 390 -30.35 18.19 11.31
C GLU A 390 -30.97 17.26 12.38
N LYS A 391 -31.99 16.50 11.99
CA LYS A 391 -32.68 15.53 12.87
C LYS A 391 -31.82 14.33 13.24
N ASN A 392 -30.84 13.98 12.40
CA ASN A 392 -30.00 12.81 12.65
C ASN A 392 -28.79 13.13 13.54
N ILE A 393 -28.46 14.41 13.76
CA ILE A 393 -27.21 14.81 14.41
C ILE A 393 -27.07 14.25 15.83
N HIS A 394 -28.14 14.25 16.62
CA HIS A 394 -28.10 13.71 17.99
C HIS A 394 -27.72 12.23 18.01
N GLN A 395 -28.44 11.40 17.26
CA GLN A 395 -28.14 9.97 17.15
C GLN A 395 -26.72 9.73 16.61
N LEU A 396 -26.30 10.47 15.59
CA LEU A 396 -24.96 10.35 15.01
C LEU A 396 -23.87 10.79 15.99
N CYS A 397 -24.17 11.77 16.85
CA CYS A 397 -23.29 12.20 17.92
C CYS A 397 -23.02 11.02 18.86
N ASP A 398 -24.07 10.40 19.39
CA ASP A 398 -23.97 9.24 20.29
C ASP A 398 -23.16 8.09 19.68
N GLU A 399 -23.56 7.68 18.47
CA GLU A 399 -23.07 6.47 17.83
C GLU A 399 -21.67 6.61 17.22
N SER A 400 -21.33 7.80 16.70
CA SER A 400 -20.27 7.92 15.69
C SER A 400 -19.38 9.16 15.76
N PHE A 401 -19.67 10.15 16.60
CA PHE A 401 -18.77 11.31 16.68
C PHE A 401 -17.52 11.01 17.52
N PRO A 402 -16.34 11.49 17.11
CA PRO A 402 -15.16 11.50 17.98
C PRO A 402 -15.39 12.43 19.18
N LEU A 403 -14.66 12.21 20.26
CA LEU A 403 -14.85 12.93 21.53
C LEU A 403 -14.77 14.47 21.38
N CYS A 404 -13.91 14.96 20.47
CA CYS A 404 -13.79 16.39 20.19
C CYS A 404 -15.08 17.03 19.67
N MET A 405 -15.87 16.30 18.89
CA MET A 405 -17.15 16.78 18.35
C MET A 405 -18.30 16.51 19.31
N LYS A 406 -18.25 15.42 20.08
CA LYS A 406 -19.22 15.15 21.17
C LYS A 406 -19.24 16.28 22.20
N ILE A 407 -18.07 16.75 22.63
CA ILE A 407 -17.96 17.85 23.59
C ILE A 407 -18.56 19.15 23.02
N LEU A 408 -18.31 19.46 21.75
CA LEU A 408 -18.92 20.62 21.10
C LEU A 408 -20.45 20.50 21.03
N GLN A 409 -20.98 19.32 20.70
CA GLN A 409 -22.42 19.08 20.73
C GLN A 409 -23.01 19.24 22.14
N LEU A 410 -22.37 18.68 23.17
CA LEU A 410 -22.82 18.81 24.56
C LEU A 410 -22.93 20.28 24.98
N HIS A 411 -21.89 21.07 24.74
CA HIS A 411 -21.90 22.48 25.13
C HIS A 411 -22.87 23.29 24.28
N LEU A 412 -23.08 22.95 23.01
CA LEU A 412 -24.11 23.57 22.19
C LEU A 412 -25.53 23.25 22.70
N SER A 413 -25.79 22.00 23.10
CA SER A 413 -27.07 21.57 23.69
C SER A 413 -27.33 22.24 25.04
N ARG A 414 -26.31 22.31 25.91
CA ARG A 414 -26.42 22.86 27.28
C ARG A 414 -26.45 24.38 27.28
N ASP A 415 -25.52 25.01 26.59
CA ASP A 415 -25.30 26.45 26.67
C ASP A 415 -26.07 27.21 25.58
N HIS A 416 -26.69 26.49 24.63
CA HIS A 416 -27.42 27.06 23.48
C HIS A 416 -26.59 28.06 22.66
N HIS A 417 -25.26 27.95 22.75
CA HIS A 417 -24.30 28.81 22.09
C HIS A 417 -22.91 28.16 22.06
N LEU A 418 -22.11 28.51 21.07
CA LEU A 418 -20.68 28.20 21.03
C LEU A 418 -19.90 29.46 20.62
N ARG A 419 -18.68 29.62 21.16
CA ARG A 419 -17.73 30.67 20.73
C ARG A 419 -17.23 30.42 19.31
N ASN A 420 -16.59 31.42 18.71
CA ASN A 420 -16.28 31.46 17.28
C ASN A 420 -15.54 30.21 16.76
N GLU A 421 -14.42 29.84 17.40
CA GLU A 421 -13.65 28.66 16.98
C GLU A 421 -14.40 27.34 17.18
N GLY A 422 -15.22 27.24 18.23
CA GLY A 422 -16.09 26.09 18.46
C GLY A 422 -17.15 25.95 17.38
N ARG A 423 -17.82 27.05 17.02
CA ARG A 423 -18.76 27.08 15.90
C ARG A 423 -18.08 26.67 14.60
N TYR A 424 -16.89 27.21 14.34
CA TYR A 424 -16.18 26.97 13.09
C TYR A 424 -15.70 25.51 12.98
N GLN A 425 -15.06 24.98 14.03
CA GLN A 425 -14.64 23.56 14.08
C GLN A 425 -15.84 22.63 13.89
N TYR A 426 -16.97 22.89 14.57
CA TYR A 426 -18.13 22.03 14.51
C TYR A 426 -18.90 22.15 13.19
N THR A 427 -19.10 23.37 12.68
CA THR A 427 -19.78 23.60 11.39
C THR A 427 -19.06 22.90 10.26
N LEU A 428 -17.73 23.00 10.21
CA LEU A 428 -16.95 22.35 9.17
C LEU A 428 -16.96 20.83 9.29
N PHE A 429 -16.96 20.29 10.52
CA PHE A 429 -17.17 18.86 10.73
C PHE A 429 -18.54 18.38 10.23
N LEU A 430 -19.63 19.09 10.59
CA LEU A 430 -21.00 18.77 10.17
C LEU A 430 -21.17 18.87 8.65
N LYS A 431 -20.59 19.89 8.02
CA LYS A 431 -20.48 20.00 6.56
C LYS A 431 -19.78 18.78 5.98
N GLY A 432 -18.65 18.38 6.57
CA GLY A 432 -17.89 17.21 6.14
C GLY A 432 -18.70 15.92 6.13
N ILE A 433 -19.44 15.63 7.21
CA ILE A 433 -20.25 14.40 7.29
C ILE A 433 -21.48 14.42 6.38
N GLY A 434 -21.85 15.56 5.80
CA GLY A 434 -22.87 15.67 4.77
C GLY A 434 -24.06 16.58 5.08
N LEU A 435 -24.00 17.38 6.15
CA LEU A 435 -25.05 18.34 6.46
C LEU A 435 -25.08 19.46 5.41
N SER A 436 -26.21 19.61 4.72
CA SER A 436 -26.39 20.66 3.72
C SER A 436 -26.40 22.06 4.37
N LEU A 437 -26.14 23.12 3.59
CA LEU A 437 -26.23 24.49 4.08
C LEU A 437 -27.63 24.81 4.65
N ALA A 438 -28.69 24.37 3.97
CA ALA A 438 -30.06 24.56 4.43
C ALA A 438 -30.27 23.93 5.82
N ASN A 439 -29.88 22.66 5.98
CA ASN A 439 -30.03 21.95 7.25
C ASN A 439 -29.09 22.53 8.33
N ALA A 440 -27.90 23.03 7.96
CA ALA A 440 -27.00 23.69 8.90
C ALA A 440 -27.59 24.98 9.46
N VAL A 441 -28.22 25.81 8.63
CA VAL A 441 -28.91 27.02 9.10
C VAL A 441 -30.04 26.67 10.06
N VAL A 442 -30.86 25.66 9.72
CA VAL A 442 -31.94 25.17 10.59
C VAL A 442 -31.38 24.65 11.92
N PHE A 443 -30.33 23.84 11.87
CA PHE A 443 -29.66 23.28 13.04
C PHE A 443 -29.16 24.37 14.00
N TRP A 444 -28.34 25.30 13.50
CA TRP A 444 -27.79 26.38 14.32
C TRP A 444 -28.87 27.32 14.84
N LYS A 445 -29.89 27.63 14.01
CA LYS A 445 -31.04 28.44 14.42
C LYS A 445 -31.76 27.78 15.60
N ALA A 446 -32.09 26.49 15.50
CA ALA A 446 -32.84 25.77 16.54
C ALA A 446 -32.14 25.77 17.91
N HIS A 447 -30.80 25.72 17.93
CA HIS A 447 -30.04 25.84 19.18
C HIS A 447 -29.93 27.29 19.66
N PHE A 448 -29.61 28.25 18.79
CA PHE A 448 -29.29 29.61 19.21
C PHE A 448 -30.54 30.40 19.62
N THR A 449 -31.70 30.12 19.00
CA THR A 449 -32.94 30.84 19.33
C THR A 449 -33.52 30.50 20.71
N LYS A 450 -32.91 29.55 21.43
CA LYS A 450 -33.19 29.34 22.86
C LYS A 450 -32.63 30.45 23.76
N LYS A 451 -31.66 31.24 23.28
CA LYS A 451 -31.03 32.33 24.02
C LYS A 451 -31.09 33.70 23.32
N MET A 452 -31.47 33.76 22.06
CA MET A 452 -31.57 35.00 21.31
C MET A 452 -32.75 34.98 20.37
N ASP A 453 -33.15 36.16 19.90
CA ASP A 453 -34.21 36.27 18.92
C ASP A 453 -33.75 35.75 17.53
N GLU A 454 -34.69 35.25 16.73
CA GLU A 454 -34.39 34.76 15.37
C GLU A 454 -33.78 35.85 14.48
N THR A 455 -34.28 37.08 14.61
CA THR A 455 -33.77 38.23 13.86
C THR A 455 -32.30 38.51 14.18
N VAL A 456 -31.91 38.39 15.45
CA VAL A 456 -30.54 38.55 15.93
C VAL A 456 -29.66 37.39 15.41
N PHE A 457 -30.19 36.16 15.41
CA PHE A 457 -29.49 35.00 14.85
C PHE A 457 -29.15 35.22 13.38
N MET A 458 -30.16 35.59 12.58
CA MET A 458 -30.00 35.80 11.14
C MET A 458 -28.99 36.90 10.85
N LYS A 459 -29.03 38.02 11.59
CA LYS A 459 -28.10 39.13 11.38
C LYS A 459 -26.66 38.79 11.75
N ARG A 460 -26.43 38.04 12.86
CA ARG A 460 -25.08 37.84 13.42
C ARG A 460 -24.40 36.54 13.00
N TYR A 461 -25.14 35.47 12.72
CA TYR A 461 -24.57 34.13 12.57
C TYR A 461 -24.84 33.48 11.21
N SER A 462 -25.91 33.86 10.50
CA SER A 462 -26.22 33.24 9.20
C SER A 462 -25.09 33.45 8.18
N TYR A 463 -24.50 34.64 8.15
CA TYR A 463 -23.34 34.98 7.32
C TYR A 463 -22.16 34.04 7.57
N HIS A 464 -21.81 33.80 8.85
CA HIS A 464 -20.69 32.92 9.20
C HIS A 464 -20.90 31.47 8.73
N ILE A 465 -22.14 30.97 8.83
CA ILE A 465 -22.50 29.62 8.38
C ILE A 465 -22.37 29.56 6.85
N ARG A 466 -22.94 30.52 6.12
CA ARG A 466 -22.86 30.60 4.65
C ARG A 466 -21.42 30.74 4.16
N HIS A 467 -20.63 31.56 4.83
CA HIS A 467 -19.21 31.71 4.56
C HIS A 467 -18.45 30.39 4.75
N ALA A 468 -18.72 29.61 5.82
CA ALA A 468 -18.11 28.28 6.00
C ALA A 468 -18.48 27.28 4.88
N TYR A 469 -19.64 27.46 4.23
CA TYR A 469 -20.08 26.67 3.08
C TYR A 469 -19.66 27.25 1.72
N GLY A 470 -18.93 28.37 1.70
CA GLY A 470 -18.38 28.96 0.48
C GLY A 470 -19.40 29.71 -0.39
N THR A 471 -20.59 30.03 0.12
CA THR A 471 -21.65 30.72 -0.64
C THR A 471 -21.62 32.23 -0.53
N GLU A 472 -20.70 32.80 0.27
CA GLU A 472 -20.55 34.26 0.47
C GLU A 472 -19.05 34.64 0.57
N GLY A 473 -18.67 35.85 0.16
CA GLY A 473 -17.28 36.34 0.17
C GLY A 473 -16.44 35.88 -1.04
N LYS A 474 -15.15 35.54 -0.84
CA LYS A 474 -14.23 35.02 -1.89
C LYS A 474 -14.61 33.64 -2.47
N MET A 475 -15.78 33.10 -2.11
CA MET A 475 -16.27 31.76 -2.48
C MET A 475 -15.26 30.63 -2.19
N ALA A 476 -14.48 30.76 -1.10
CA ALA A 476 -13.55 29.73 -0.68
C ALA A 476 -14.30 28.60 0.03
N ASP A 477 -14.27 27.39 -0.54
CA ASP A 477 -14.85 26.19 0.05
C ASP A 477 -14.02 25.73 1.27
N TYR A 478 -14.32 26.27 2.45
CA TYR A 478 -13.61 25.92 3.68
C TYR A 478 -13.82 24.44 4.03
N ARG A 479 -12.71 23.73 4.24
CA ARG A 479 -12.71 22.28 4.45
C ARG A 479 -12.81 21.93 5.93
N PRO A 480 -13.31 20.72 6.26
CA PRO A 480 -13.22 20.15 7.60
C PRO A 480 -11.80 20.23 8.17
N LYS A 481 -11.67 20.60 9.46
CA LYS A 481 -10.37 20.69 10.13
C LYS A 481 -9.80 19.28 10.42
N SER A 482 -8.54 19.08 10.07
CA SER A 482 -7.77 17.87 10.40
C SER A 482 -7.44 17.80 11.90
N CYS A 483 -7.06 16.61 12.40
CA CYS A 483 -6.57 16.49 13.79
C CYS A 483 -5.35 17.38 14.03
N ALA A 484 -4.45 17.49 13.04
CA ALA A 484 -3.25 18.33 13.14
C ALA A 484 -3.59 19.82 13.32
N GLU A 485 -4.66 20.32 12.69
CA GLU A 485 -5.13 21.69 12.89
C GLU A 485 -5.82 21.87 14.23
N ILE A 486 -6.68 20.93 14.62
CA ILE A 486 -7.40 20.95 15.90
C ILE A 486 -6.44 20.86 17.09
N LEU A 487 -5.34 20.11 16.96
CA LEU A 487 -4.30 19.99 17.99
C LEU A 487 -3.54 21.29 18.24
N LYS A 488 -3.53 22.24 17.31
CA LYS A 488 -2.88 23.56 17.50
C LYS A 488 -3.69 24.49 18.40
N ALA A 489 -4.97 24.19 18.63
CA ALA A 489 -5.84 25.03 19.45
C ALA A 489 -5.39 25.11 20.91
N THR A 490 -5.54 26.30 21.48
CA THR A 490 -5.35 26.61 22.91
C THR A 490 -6.60 27.33 23.41
N PRO A 491 -7.67 26.60 23.76
CA PRO A 491 -8.96 27.19 24.11
C PRO A 491 -8.88 28.01 25.41
N GLY A 492 -9.49 29.20 25.41
CA GLY A 492 -9.66 30.02 26.60
C GLY A 492 -10.83 29.59 27.49
N PRO A 493 -11.12 30.34 28.58
CA PRO A 493 -12.29 30.11 29.41
C PRO A 493 -13.59 30.14 28.58
N LEU A 494 -14.46 29.15 28.80
CA LEU A 494 -15.72 28.96 28.07
C LEU A 494 -15.55 28.67 26.55
N GLU A 495 -14.36 28.26 26.13
CA GLU A 495 -14.11 27.76 24.79
C GLU A 495 -13.88 26.25 24.82
N TYR A 496 -14.68 25.52 24.02
CA TYR A 496 -14.73 24.06 24.06
C TYR A 496 -14.20 23.39 22.78
N HIS A 497 -13.49 24.14 21.95
CA HIS A 497 -12.88 23.64 20.71
C HIS A 497 -11.53 22.96 20.98
N GLY A 498 -10.88 22.41 19.96
CA GLY A 498 -9.60 21.69 20.12
C GLY A 498 -9.76 20.19 20.38
N CYS A 499 -8.63 19.54 20.69
CA CYS A 499 -8.57 18.10 20.94
C CYS A 499 -8.70 17.83 22.46
N PRO A 500 -9.74 17.13 22.92
CA PRO A 500 -9.97 16.84 24.34
C PRO A 500 -8.79 16.12 24.99
N PHE A 501 -8.14 15.21 24.26
CA PHE A 501 -6.97 14.45 24.70
C PHE A 501 -5.70 15.30 24.87
N LYS A 502 -5.75 16.58 24.50
CA LYS A 502 -4.68 17.56 24.74
C LYS A 502 -5.10 18.65 25.74
N VAL A 503 -6.35 19.12 25.66
CA VAL A 503 -6.78 20.36 26.35
C VAL A 503 -7.50 20.10 27.68
N LEU A 504 -8.09 18.92 27.88
CA LEU A 504 -8.76 18.62 29.14
C LEU A 504 -7.76 18.13 30.19
N ASP A 505 -7.96 18.56 31.43
CA ASP A 505 -7.29 17.95 32.57
C ASP A 505 -7.84 16.54 32.88
N LYS A 506 -7.16 15.84 33.78
CA LYS A 506 -7.50 14.45 34.17
C LYS A 506 -8.91 14.32 34.74
N ILE A 507 -9.44 15.33 35.41
CA ILE A 507 -10.76 15.28 36.05
C ILE A 507 -11.84 15.40 34.96
N ARG A 508 -11.74 16.44 34.14
CA ARG A 508 -12.67 16.68 33.02
C ARG A 508 -12.60 15.58 31.97
N MET A 509 -11.43 14.99 31.74
CA MET A 509 -11.29 13.83 30.86
C MET A 509 -12.07 12.62 31.38
N LYS A 510 -11.95 12.28 32.67
CA LYS A 510 -12.72 11.17 33.26
C LYS A 510 -14.22 11.40 33.17
N GLU A 511 -14.68 12.64 33.41
CA GLU A 511 -16.09 12.99 33.25
C GLU A 511 -16.56 12.81 31.79
N ALA A 512 -15.76 13.28 30.82
CA ALA A 512 -16.08 13.14 29.40
C ALA A 512 -16.13 11.66 28.95
N LEU A 513 -15.23 10.82 29.46
CA LEU A 513 -15.22 9.37 29.22
C LEU A 513 -16.44 8.68 29.85
N TYR A 514 -16.79 9.04 31.10
CA TYR A 514 -17.98 8.53 31.78
C TYR A 514 -19.24 8.85 30.99
N ARG A 515 -19.44 10.11 30.61
CA ARG A 515 -20.59 10.53 29.78
C ARG A 515 -20.63 9.78 28.47
N SER A 516 -19.48 9.47 27.87
CA SER A 516 -19.40 8.71 26.61
C SER A 516 -19.75 7.22 26.75
N GLY A 517 -20.03 6.73 27.96
CA GLY A 517 -20.37 5.33 28.22
C GLY A 517 -19.17 4.41 28.42
N ILE A 518 -17.97 4.97 28.63
CA ILE A 518 -16.76 4.18 28.92
C ILE A 518 -16.75 3.82 30.41
N ASN A 519 -16.53 2.53 30.70
CA ASN A 519 -16.43 2.05 32.08
C ASN A 519 -15.15 2.56 32.75
N LYS A 520 -15.24 2.81 34.06
CA LYS A 520 -14.13 3.35 34.86
C LYS A 520 -12.85 2.50 34.80
N LYS A 521 -13.00 1.18 34.67
CA LYS A 521 -11.87 0.23 34.52
C LYS A 521 -11.05 0.47 33.24
N ASP A 522 -11.68 1.00 32.20
CA ASP A 522 -11.09 1.18 30.87
C ASP A 522 -10.50 2.60 30.68
N TYR A 523 -10.47 3.42 31.74
CA TYR A 523 -9.88 4.77 31.66
C TYR A 523 -8.36 4.76 31.58
N SER A 524 -7.71 3.77 32.20
CA SER A 524 -6.25 3.77 32.37
C SER A 524 -5.50 3.88 31.04
N PRO A 525 -5.82 3.06 30.01
CA PRO A 525 -5.08 3.11 28.73
C PRO A 525 -5.19 4.47 28.03
N ILE A 526 -6.38 5.08 28.04
CA ILE A 526 -6.59 6.41 27.44
C ILE A 526 -5.78 7.47 28.20
N LEU A 527 -5.84 7.45 29.53
CA LEU A 527 -5.16 8.45 30.36
C LEU A 527 -3.62 8.34 30.27
N GLU A 528 -3.10 7.13 30.07
CA GLU A 528 -1.68 6.89 29.84
C GLU A 528 -1.21 7.52 28.51
N HIS A 529 -1.95 7.32 27.42
CA HIS A 529 -1.64 7.98 26.14
C HIS A 529 -1.70 9.51 26.25
N VAL A 530 -2.68 10.06 26.98
CA VAL A 530 -2.77 11.50 27.25
C VAL A 530 -1.55 12.00 28.02
N HIS A 531 -1.12 11.27 29.06
CA HIS A 531 0.05 11.61 29.85
C HIS A 531 1.35 11.62 29.01
N ASN A 532 1.48 10.67 28.10
CA ASN A 532 2.62 10.54 27.19
C ASN A 532 2.59 11.53 26.01
N GLY A 533 1.62 12.47 25.97
CA GLY A 533 1.52 13.43 24.89
C GLY A 533 1.11 12.82 23.55
N ALA A 534 0.42 11.68 23.56
CA ALA A 534 -0.02 10.92 22.38
C ALA A 534 -1.56 11.00 22.18
N PRO A 535 -2.12 12.16 21.81
CA PRO A 535 -3.57 12.37 21.75
C PRO A 535 -4.26 11.57 20.64
N GLN A 536 -3.55 11.22 19.57
CA GLN A 536 -4.12 10.43 18.46
C GLN A 536 -4.26 8.95 18.87
N GLU A 537 -3.29 8.40 19.61
CA GLU A 537 -3.39 7.06 20.20
C GLU A 537 -4.51 7.01 21.24
N ALA A 538 -4.63 8.03 22.11
CA ALA A 538 -5.76 8.12 23.03
C ALA A 538 -7.12 8.12 22.31
N CYS A 539 -7.23 8.83 21.19
CA CYS A 539 -8.44 8.84 20.34
C CYS A 539 -8.71 7.48 19.68
N LYS A 540 -7.66 6.77 19.27
CA LYS A 540 -7.73 5.41 18.72
C LYS A 540 -8.22 4.42 19.76
N THR A 541 -7.63 4.40 20.96
CA THR A 541 -8.09 3.57 22.08
C THR A 541 -9.54 3.90 22.46
N TYR A 542 -9.93 5.18 22.45
CA TYR A 542 -11.31 5.58 22.64
C TYR A 542 -12.24 5.02 21.54
N PHE A 543 -11.84 5.03 20.27
CA PHE A 543 -12.59 4.39 19.19
C PHE A 543 -12.80 2.90 19.48
N ASP A 544 -11.73 2.19 19.83
CA ASP A 544 -11.74 0.75 20.05
C ASP A 544 -12.73 0.37 21.15
N LEU A 545 -12.71 1.10 22.26
CA LEU A 545 -13.63 0.87 23.39
C LEU A 545 -15.09 1.20 23.04
N MET A 546 -15.33 2.28 22.28
CA MET A 546 -16.69 2.68 21.89
C MET A 546 -17.36 1.71 20.90
N HIS A 547 -16.56 0.96 20.14
CA HIS A 547 -17.04 0.11 19.06
C HIS A 547 -16.85 -1.38 19.30
N GLY A 548 -15.95 -1.77 20.22
CA GLY A 548 -15.55 -3.16 20.43
C GLY A 548 -14.75 -3.76 19.26
N GLU A 549 -14.28 -2.92 18.33
CA GLU A 549 -13.48 -3.28 17.16
C GLU A 549 -12.28 -2.32 17.06
N LYS A 550 -11.10 -2.84 16.71
CA LYS A 550 -9.90 -2.02 16.52
C LYS A 550 -10.07 -1.03 15.36
N TYR A 551 -9.58 0.19 15.55
CA TYR A 551 -9.49 1.17 14.48
C TYR A 551 -8.58 0.65 13.36
N PRO A 552 -9.01 0.72 12.08
CA PRO A 552 -8.33 0.01 10.99
C PRO A 552 -7.06 0.68 10.47
N HIS A 553 -6.76 1.90 10.93
CA HIS A 553 -5.57 2.65 10.50
C HIS A 553 -4.58 2.82 11.65
N SER A 554 -3.32 3.13 11.32
CA SER A 554 -2.26 3.32 12.30
C SER A 554 -2.56 4.45 13.29
N SER A 555 -3.10 5.58 12.82
CA SER A 555 -3.47 6.72 13.67
C SER A 555 -4.78 7.42 13.23
N VAL A 556 -5.39 8.19 14.13
CA VAL A 556 -6.57 9.03 13.82
C VAL A 556 -6.12 10.41 13.34
N GLU A 557 -6.19 10.64 12.03
CA GLU A 557 -5.68 11.87 11.39
C GLU A 557 -6.75 12.95 11.16
N HIS A 558 -8.03 12.56 11.19
CA HIS A 558 -9.13 13.48 10.87
C HIS A 558 -10.45 13.08 11.58
N PRO A 559 -11.20 14.02 12.20
CA PRO A 559 -12.48 13.72 12.85
C PRO A 559 -13.53 13.09 11.92
N ASN A 560 -13.65 13.59 10.69
CA ASN A 560 -14.55 13.00 9.70
C ASN A 560 -14.11 11.59 9.22
N LEU A 561 -12.81 11.25 9.21
CA LEU A 561 -12.37 9.88 8.93
C LEU A 561 -12.72 8.93 10.09
N TYR A 562 -12.57 9.40 11.34
CA TYR A 562 -13.08 8.68 12.52
C TYR A 562 -14.57 8.37 12.37
N TYR A 563 -15.37 9.39 12.02
CA TYR A 563 -16.80 9.25 11.81
C TYR A 563 -17.11 8.20 10.74
N ASP A 564 -16.42 8.25 9.59
CA ASP A 564 -16.62 7.30 8.51
C ASP A 564 -16.33 5.85 8.90
N GLU A 565 -15.21 5.61 9.59
CA GLU A 565 -14.88 4.27 10.07
C GLU A 565 -15.90 3.80 11.13
N SER A 566 -16.34 4.69 12.02
CA SER A 566 -17.43 4.38 12.95
C SER A 566 -18.70 3.95 12.23
N ARG A 567 -19.13 4.69 11.20
CA ARG A 567 -20.33 4.34 10.42
C ARG A 567 -20.19 2.96 9.77
N LYS A 568 -19.01 2.62 9.23
CA LYS A 568 -18.78 1.28 8.67
C LYS A 568 -18.92 0.18 9.73
N VAL A 569 -18.36 0.38 10.92
CA VAL A 569 -18.50 -0.58 12.02
C VAL A 569 -19.97 -0.75 12.42
N ARG A 570 -20.68 0.36 12.64
CA ARG A 570 -22.09 0.34 13.05
C ARG A 570 -22.99 -0.32 12.00
N LEU A 571 -22.76 -0.08 10.72
CA LEU A 571 -23.49 -0.74 9.64
C LEU A 571 -23.25 -2.26 9.65
N ARG A 572 -21.99 -2.71 9.73
CA ARG A 572 -21.68 -4.15 9.84
C ARG A 572 -22.30 -4.81 11.07
N GLN A 573 -22.29 -4.13 12.22
CA GLN A 573 -22.91 -4.64 13.44
C GLN A 573 -24.43 -4.78 13.28
N ARG A 574 -25.10 -3.81 12.65
CA ARG A 574 -26.53 -3.88 12.34
C ARG A 574 -26.84 -5.04 11.37
N ASP A 575 -26.03 -5.24 10.35
CA ASP A 575 -26.23 -6.31 9.37
C ASP A 575 -26.05 -7.70 10.01
N LYS A 576 -25.06 -7.87 10.90
CA LYS A 576 -24.88 -9.12 11.68
C LYS A 576 -26.08 -9.43 12.57
N ILE A 577 -26.68 -8.40 13.19
CA ILE A 577 -27.89 -8.57 14.02
C ILE A 577 -29.09 -8.97 13.16
N LYS A 578 -29.28 -8.35 11.99
CA LYS A 578 -30.34 -8.71 11.05
C LYS A 578 -30.21 -10.16 10.57
N ILE A 579 -29.01 -10.59 10.17
CA ILE A 579 -28.76 -11.98 9.75
C ILE A 579 -29.06 -12.96 10.88
N LYS A 580 -28.68 -12.65 12.13
CA LYS A 580 -29.02 -13.48 13.29
C LYS A 580 -30.53 -13.58 13.51
N PHE A 581 -31.25 -12.47 13.42
CA PHE A 581 -32.70 -12.43 13.60
C PHE A 581 -33.42 -13.23 12.49
N ASP A 582 -33.03 -13.05 11.23
CA ASP A 582 -33.59 -13.78 10.08
C ASP A 582 -33.28 -15.28 10.13
N SER A 583 -32.13 -15.68 10.73
CA SER A 583 -31.79 -17.08 10.94
C SER A 583 -32.54 -17.73 12.12
N SER A 584 -32.94 -16.96 13.13
CA SER A 584 -33.74 -17.45 14.28
C SER A 584 -35.25 -17.50 14.00
N SER A 585 -35.73 -16.81 12.95
CA SER A 585 -37.15 -16.80 12.56
C SER A 585 -37.63 -18.06 11.84
N LYS A 586 -36.75 -19.04 11.58
CA LYS A 586 -37.09 -20.25 10.82
C LYS A 586 -37.52 -21.47 11.63
N ASP A 587 -37.50 -21.39 12.97
CA ASP A 587 -37.94 -22.49 13.84
C ASP A 587 -38.86 -22.00 14.97
N ILE A 588 -40.14 -21.72 14.67
CA ILE A 588 -41.21 -21.70 15.68
C ILE A 588 -42.46 -22.37 15.09
N PRO A 589 -42.95 -23.50 15.64
CA PRO A 589 -44.25 -24.05 15.29
C PRO A 589 -45.38 -23.20 15.87
N SER A 590 -46.37 -22.90 15.03
CA SER A 590 -47.60 -22.20 15.39
C SER A 590 -48.39 -22.94 16.47
N LYS A 591 -48.51 -22.36 17.67
CA LYS A 591 -49.68 -22.55 18.55
C LYS A 591 -50.08 -21.21 19.15
N LEU A 592 -51.29 -20.79 18.82
CA LEU A 592 -52.05 -19.77 19.55
C LEU A 592 -52.28 -20.27 20.98
N ASP A 593 -52.06 -19.41 21.96
CA ASP A 593 -53.01 -19.23 23.06
C ASP A 593 -52.86 -17.82 23.67
N SER A 594 -54.00 -17.35 24.16
CA SER A 594 -54.35 -16.01 24.58
C SER A 594 -53.72 -15.54 25.90
N ASP A 595 -53.83 -14.22 26.10
CA ASP A 595 -53.67 -13.47 27.36
C ASP A 595 -52.24 -13.15 27.84
N VAL A 596 -51.72 -11.98 27.41
CA VAL A 596 -50.86 -11.16 28.29
C VAL A 596 -51.17 -9.68 28.12
N LYS A 597 -51.46 -9.06 29.27
CA LYS A 597 -51.78 -7.66 29.54
C LYS A 597 -50.77 -6.68 28.93
N VAL A 598 -51.31 -5.61 28.36
CA VAL A 598 -50.61 -4.34 28.10
C VAL A 598 -50.01 -3.83 29.40
N CYS A 599 -48.68 -3.75 29.47
CA CYS A 599 -47.97 -3.02 30.51
C CYS A 599 -47.21 -1.87 29.83
N ASP A 600 -47.91 -0.73 29.71
CA ASP A 600 -47.31 0.57 29.44
C ASP A 600 -46.30 0.88 30.54
N THR A 601 -45.01 0.72 30.25
CA THR A 601 -43.95 1.32 31.07
C THR A 601 -43.23 2.38 30.25
N LYS A 602 -43.63 3.62 30.53
CA LYS A 602 -42.89 4.85 30.24
C LYS A 602 -41.42 4.67 30.62
N CYS A 603 -40.54 4.51 29.64
CA CYS A 603 -39.12 4.76 29.86
C CYS A 603 -38.91 6.27 29.92
N GLN A 604 -38.79 6.74 31.16
CA GLN A 604 -38.45 8.11 31.52
C GLN A 604 -37.11 8.52 30.91
N SER A 605 -37.09 9.76 30.46
CA SER A 605 -35.93 10.57 30.11
C SER A 605 -34.77 10.41 31.10
N SER A 606 -33.68 9.80 30.65
CA SER A 606 -32.35 9.99 31.24
C SER A 606 -31.49 10.73 30.22
N VAL A 607 -30.78 11.74 30.70
CA VAL A 607 -29.97 12.64 29.87
C VAL A 607 -28.76 11.88 29.33
N SER A 608 -28.91 11.24 28.17
CA SER A 608 -27.80 10.91 27.25
C SER A 608 -27.51 12.13 26.34
N TRP A 609 -26.27 12.25 25.84
CA TRP A 609 -25.66 13.41 25.14
C TRP A 609 -26.56 14.31 24.30
#